data_AF-A0A1E4JAR7-F1
#
_entry.id   AF-A0A1E4JAR7-F1
#
_cell.length_a   1.000
_cell.length_b   1.000
_cell.length_c   1.000
_cell.angle_alpha   90.00
_cell.angle_beta   90.00
_cell.angle_gamma   90.00
#
_symmetry.space_group_name_H-M   'P 1'
#
loop_
_entity.id
_entity.type
_entity.pdbx_description
1 polymer ?
#
loop_
_entity_poly.entity_id
_entity_poly.type
_entity_poly.pdbx_seq_one_letter_code
_entity_poly.pdbx_strand_id
1 'polypeptide(L)'
;MSDRETFKGHALNAIDGKGRVAIPASMRATIEANSGADRLLVISKHAKDPCLVGYDRNWLKLHHARLERQEEARVAAGGEIDFNVKRRAFGLVEEVPFDSSGRFILPAFFARKAQFDGLAFFFGWADYFEIWNPHILIATPGIDPEMKEVAEFLLETRGDR
;
A
#
# COMPACT_ATOMS: atom_id res chain seq x y z
N MET A 1 4.40 3.68 -22.47
CA MET A 1 4.89 3.77 -21.07
C MET A 1 3.94 4.72 -20.36
N SER A 2 3.39 4.32 -19.22
CA SER A 2 2.43 5.15 -18.49
C SER A 2 3.13 6.42 -18.00
N ASP A 3 2.59 7.59 -18.29
CA ASP A 3 3.03 8.91 -17.82
C ASP A 3 2.69 9.12 -16.32
N ARG A 4 2.78 8.04 -15.53
CA ARG A 4 2.48 8.05 -14.09
C ARG A 4 3.77 8.33 -13.34
N GLU A 5 3.68 9.27 -12.41
CA GLU A 5 4.70 9.49 -11.40
C GLU A 5 4.85 8.24 -10.53
N THR A 6 6.08 8.05 -10.04
CA THR A 6 6.44 6.89 -9.23
C THR A 6 6.41 7.21 -7.74
N PHE A 7 5.97 6.23 -6.95
CA PHE A 7 6.05 6.26 -5.51
C PHE A 7 7.48 5.95 -5.05
N LYS A 8 7.99 6.77 -4.13
CA LYS A 8 9.34 6.64 -3.58
C LYS A 8 9.44 7.21 -2.17
N GLY A 9 10.50 6.80 -1.47
CA GLY A 9 10.80 7.22 -0.12
C GLY A 9 10.05 6.41 0.93
N HIS A 10 10.29 6.76 2.19
CA HIS A 10 9.78 6.04 3.34
C HIS A 10 9.41 7.02 4.46
N ALA A 11 8.50 6.60 5.35
CA ALA A 11 8.13 7.38 6.52
C ALA A 11 7.49 6.49 7.59
N LEU A 12 7.53 6.95 8.85
CA LEU A 12 6.87 6.31 9.97
C LEU A 12 5.88 7.29 10.60
N ASN A 13 4.59 6.99 10.49
CA ASN A 13 3.52 7.85 11.00
C ASN A 13 2.71 7.14 12.09
N ALA A 14 2.20 7.92 13.05
CA ALA A 14 1.27 7.42 14.04
C ALA A 14 -0.13 7.25 13.46
N ILE A 15 -0.82 6.21 13.92
CA ILE A 15 -2.26 6.03 13.75
C ILE A 15 -2.93 6.59 15.00
N ASP A 16 -3.81 7.58 14.82
CA ASP A 16 -4.47 8.22 15.96
C ASP A 16 -5.57 7.33 16.57
N GLY A 17 -6.11 7.74 17.72
CA GLY A 17 -7.16 6.99 18.43
C GLY A 17 -8.48 6.85 17.66
N LYS A 18 -8.63 7.48 16.49
CA LYS A 18 -9.78 7.33 15.57
C LYS A 18 -9.43 6.47 14.35
N GLY A 19 -8.24 5.87 14.31
CA GLY A 19 -7.77 5.08 13.18
C GLY A 19 -7.31 5.93 11.99
N ARG A 20 -7.03 7.22 12.18
CA ARG A 20 -6.54 8.08 11.10
C ARG A 20 -5.03 8.03 11.02
N VAL A 21 -4.52 8.04 9.79
CA VAL A 21 -3.08 8.11 9.50
C VAL A 21 -2.84 9.07 8.35
N ALA A 22 -1.72 9.79 8.40
CA ALA A 22 -1.30 10.70 7.34
C ALA A 22 -0.53 9.94 6.25
N ILE A 23 -0.84 10.19 4.99
CA ILE A 23 -0.03 9.80 3.84
C ILE A 23 1.23 10.69 3.83
N PRO A 24 2.44 10.14 3.67
CA PRO A 24 3.66 10.94 3.52
C PRO A 24 3.54 11.95 2.38
N ALA A 25 4.11 13.15 2.57
CA ALA A 25 3.92 14.26 1.64
C ALA A 25 4.35 13.93 0.19
N SER A 26 5.43 13.18 0.01
CA SER A 26 5.89 12.73 -1.31
C SER A 26 4.87 11.82 -2.00
N MET A 27 4.35 10.82 -1.28
CA MET A 27 3.37 9.86 -1.80
C MET A 27 2.02 10.54 -2.08
N ARG A 28 1.62 11.50 -1.23
CA ARG A 28 0.43 12.34 -1.47
C ARG A 28 0.56 13.12 -2.78
N ALA A 29 1.71 13.75 -3.02
CA ALA A 29 1.95 14.47 -4.27
C ALA A 29 1.88 13.53 -5.49
N THR A 30 2.42 12.30 -5.38
CA THR A 30 2.31 11.29 -6.44
C THR A 30 0.86 10.89 -6.71
N ILE A 31 0.02 10.69 -5.68
CA ILE A 31 -1.41 10.38 -5.86
C ILE A 31 -2.13 11.51 -6.59
N GLU A 32 -1.91 12.75 -6.14
CA GLU A 32 -2.55 13.95 -6.71
C GLU A 32 -2.11 14.16 -8.17
N ALA A 33 -0.84 13.96 -8.49
CA ALA A 33 -0.31 14.03 -9.85
C ALA A 33 -0.91 12.93 -10.75
N ASN A 34 -1.02 11.70 -10.24
CA ASN A 34 -1.51 10.57 -11.01
C ASN A 34 -3.04 10.55 -11.18
N SER A 35 -3.82 11.21 -10.30
CA SER A 35 -5.30 11.18 -10.32
C SER A 35 -5.98 12.52 -10.63
N GLY A 36 -5.23 13.56 -10.97
CA GLY A 36 -5.81 14.86 -11.34
C GLY A 36 -6.41 15.62 -10.15
N ALA A 37 -5.66 15.75 -9.06
CA ALA A 37 -6.03 16.39 -7.79
C ALA A 37 -7.18 15.73 -6.99
N ASP A 38 -7.72 14.60 -7.46
CA ASP A 38 -8.61 13.76 -6.68
C ASP A 38 -7.90 13.25 -5.42
N ARG A 39 -8.39 13.65 -4.23
CA ARG A 39 -7.85 13.22 -2.94
C ARG A 39 -8.39 11.87 -2.50
N LEU A 40 -8.17 10.86 -3.35
CA LEU A 40 -8.60 9.49 -3.14
C LEU A 40 -7.39 8.56 -3.18
N LEU A 41 -7.22 7.80 -2.11
CA LEU A 41 -6.24 6.74 -1.99
C LEU A 41 -6.95 5.41 -2.21
N VAL A 42 -6.44 4.55 -3.08
CA VAL A 42 -6.89 3.16 -3.14
C VAL A 42 -6.02 2.33 -2.21
N ILE A 43 -6.65 1.58 -1.31
CA ILE A 43 -6.00 0.67 -0.37
C ILE A 43 -6.42 -0.75 -0.68
N SER A 44 -5.46 -1.67 -0.64
CA SER A 44 -5.73 -3.10 -0.77
C SER A 44 -4.82 -3.93 0.12
N LYS A 45 -5.11 -5.22 0.27
CA LYS A 45 -4.20 -6.16 0.92
C LYS A 45 -3.08 -6.53 -0.04
N HIS A 46 -1.83 -6.58 0.43
CA HIS A 46 -0.76 -7.20 -0.35
C HIS A 46 -1.05 -8.68 -0.65
N ALA A 47 -0.61 -9.15 -1.81
CA ALA A 47 -0.96 -10.47 -2.32
C ALA A 47 -0.40 -11.61 -1.45
N LYS A 48 0.77 -11.38 -0.84
CA LYS A 48 1.53 -12.38 -0.07
C LYS A 48 1.76 -11.92 1.36
N ASP A 49 2.36 -10.76 1.50
CA ASP A 49 2.89 -10.27 2.77
C ASP A 49 1.81 -9.63 3.68
N PRO A 50 2.02 -9.56 5.01
CA PRO A 50 1.03 -9.09 5.97
C PRO A 50 0.97 -7.55 6.06
N CYS A 51 0.91 -6.89 4.91
CA CYS A 51 0.86 -5.44 4.78
C CYS A 51 -0.30 -4.98 3.88
N LEU A 52 -0.53 -3.68 3.86
CA LEU A 52 -1.41 -3.05 2.89
C LEU A 52 -0.60 -2.46 1.75
N VAL A 53 -1.28 -2.24 0.64
CA VAL A 53 -0.77 -1.51 -0.51
C VAL A 53 -1.64 -0.30 -0.74
N GLY A 54 -1.01 0.87 -0.90
CA GLY A 54 -1.64 2.11 -1.30
C GLY A 54 -1.22 2.53 -2.71
N TYR A 55 -2.17 3.03 -3.51
CA TYR A 55 -1.91 3.54 -4.85
C TYR A 55 -3.02 4.47 -5.35
N ASP A 56 -2.78 5.14 -6.48
CA ASP A 56 -3.77 5.97 -7.15
C ASP A 56 -4.74 5.16 -8.02
N ARG A 57 -5.92 5.74 -8.32
CA ARG A 57 -6.98 5.09 -9.09
C ARG A 57 -6.54 4.67 -10.50
N ASN A 58 -5.59 5.38 -11.10
CA ASN A 58 -5.09 5.02 -12.43
C ASN A 58 -4.27 3.72 -12.39
N TRP A 59 -3.55 3.45 -11.30
CA TRP A 59 -2.94 2.13 -11.09
C TRP A 59 -3.96 1.00 -11.04
N LEU A 60 -5.11 1.18 -10.39
CA LEU A 60 -6.13 0.13 -10.29
C LEU A 60 -6.54 -0.41 -11.67
N LYS A 61 -6.74 0.50 -12.64
CA LYS A 61 -7.08 0.16 -14.04
C LYS A 61 -5.94 -0.61 -14.73
N LEU A 62 -4.70 -0.14 -14.56
CA LEU A 62 -3.52 -0.79 -15.13
C LEU A 62 -3.27 -2.17 -14.51
N HIS A 63 -3.45 -2.30 -13.20
CA HIS A 63 -3.29 -3.53 -12.45
C HIS A 63 -4.35 -4.55 -12.87
N HIS A 64 -5.61 -4.13 -13.04
CA HIS A 64 -6.68 -4.97 -13.58
C HIS A 64 -6.31 -5.54 -14.95
N ALA A 65 -5.94 -4.68 -15.90
CA ALA A 65 -5.55 -5.11 -17.24
C ALA A 65 -4.30 -6.03 -17.23
N ARG A 66 -3.39 -5.85 -16.28
CA ARG A 66 -2.22 -6.74 -16.10
C ARG A 66 -2.65 -8.12 -15.60
N LEU A 67 -3.54 -8.19 -14.62
CA LEU A 67 -4.07 -9.45 -14.09
C LEU A 67 -4.88 -10.22 -15.15
N GLU A 68 -5.67 -9.52 -15.97
CA GLU A 68 -6.40 -10.14 -17.09
C GLU A 68 -5.44 -10.78 -18.09
N ARG A 69 -4.42 -10.04 -18.56
CA ARG A 69 -3.41 -10.60 -19.48
C ARG A 69 -2.66 -11.80 -18.90
N GLN A 70 -2.37 -11.78 -17.60
CA GLN A 70 -1.71 -12.89 -16.92
C GLN A 70 -2.63 -14.13 -16.85
N GLU A 71 -3.91 -13.92 -16.61
CA GLU A 71 -4.90 -15.00 -16.62
C GLU A 71 -5.08 -15.58 -18.02
N GLU A 72 -5.23 -14.76 -19.05
CA GLU A 72 -5.33 -15.18 -20.44
C GLU A 72 -4.12 -16.03 -20.85
N ALA A 73 -2.91 -15.58 -20.51
CA ALA A 73 -1.68 -16.34 -20.77
C ALA A 73 -1.65 -17.68 -20.03
N ARG A 74 -2.11 -17.72 -18.77
CA ARG A 74 -2.20 -18.98 -17.99
C ARG A 74 -3.18 -19.96 -18.62
N VAL A 75 -4.35 -19.48 -19.04
CA VAL A 75 -5.36 -20.29 -19.71
C VAL A 75 -4.85 -20.80 -21.06
N ALA A 76 -4.19 -19.95 -21.84
CA ALA A 76 -3.58 -20.34 -23.12
C ALA A 76 -2.49 -21.42 -22.95
N ALA A 77 -1.78 -21.43 -21.81
CA ALA A 77 -0.81 -22.45 -21.45
C ALA A 77 -1.45 -23.74 -20.85
N GLY A 78 -2.78 -23.86 -20.86
CA GLY A 78 -3.51 -25.04 -20.34
C GLY A 78 -3.74 -25.01 -18.82
N GLY A 79 -3.48 -23.89 -18.14
CA GLY A 79 -3.79 -23.72 -16.73
C GLY A 79 -5.25 -23.32 -16.49
N GLU A 80 -5.71 -23.50 -15.25
CA GLU A 80 -7.07 -23.10 -14.84
C GLU A 80 -7.14 -21.64 -14.37
N ILE A 81 -8.35 -21.10 -14.19
CA ILE A 81 -8.56 -19.79 -13.57
C ILE A 81 -8.63 -19.96 -12.05
N ASP A 82 -7.81 -19.22 -11.29
CA ASP A 82 -7.95 -19.16 -9.83
C ASP A 82 -8.81 -17.96 -9.44
N PHE A 83 -10.10 -18.20 -9.27
CA PHE A 83 -11.06 -17.17 -8.83
C PHE A 83 -10.73 -16.57 -7.46
N ASN A 84 -9.98 -17.26 -6.60
CA ASN A 84 -9.58 -16.69 -5.32
C ASN A 84 -8.51 -15.60 -5.48
N VAL A 85 -7.68 -15.66 -6.52
CA VAL A 85 -6.77 -14.56 -6.86
C VAL A 85 -7.57 -13.32 -7.21
N LYS A 86 -8.60 -13.43 -8.07
CA LYS A 86 -9.48 -12.30 -8.41
C LYS A 86 -10.27 -11.76 -7.21
N ARG A 87 -10.84 -12.64 -6.37
CA ARG A 87 -11.52 -12.22 -5.14
C ARG A 87 -10.60 -11.41 -4.22
N ARG A 88 -9.33 -11.82 -4.08
CA ARG A 88 -8.36 -11.06 -3.27
C ARG A 88 -7.95 -9.76 -3.93
N ALA A 89 -7.70 -9.77 -5.25
CA ALA A 89 -7.23 -8.61 -5.99
C ALA A 89 -8.27 -7.47 -6.07
N PHE A 90 -9.56 -7.79 -6.05
CA PHE A 90 -10.63 -6.79 -6.23
C PHE A 90 -11.62 -6.72 -5.06
N GLY A 91 -11.85 -7.83 -4.35
CA GLY A 91 -12.77 -7.86 -3.20
C GLY A 91 -12.15 -7.33 -1.90
N LEU A 92 -10.83 -7.18 -1.86
CA LEU A 92 -10.09 -6.57 -0.75
C LEU A 92 -9.43 -5.26 -1.20
N VAL A 93 -10.25 -4.38 -1.80
CA VAL A 93 -9.85 -3.04 -2.27
C VAL A 93 -10.88 -2.03 -1.81
N GLU A 94 -10.43 -0.91 -1.26
CA GLU A 94 -11.29 0.23 -0.89
C GLU A 94 -10.67 1.54 -1.37
N GLU A 95 -11.52 2.44 -1.87
CA GLU A 95 -11.15 3.83 -2.12
C GLU A 95 -11.45 4.67 -0.87
N VAL A 96 -10.43 5.30 -0.31
CA VAL A 96 -10.56 6.13 0.90
C VAL A 96 -10.22 7.59 0.58
N PRO A 97 -11.11 8.54 0.88
CA PRO A 97 -10.80 9.95 0.75
C PRO A 97 -9.81 10.40 1.83
N PHE A 98 -8.95 11.36 1.48
CA PHE A 98 -8.05 12.01 2.44
C PHE A 98 -8.23 13.54 2.47
N ASP A 99 -7.99 14.13 3.64
CA ASP A 99 -8.09 15.58 3.83
C ASP A 99 -6.91 16.35 3.21
N SER A 100 -6.93 17.69 3.29
CA SER A 100 -5.84 18.52 2.75
C SER A 100 -4.47 18.28 3.38
N SER A 101 -4.43 17.67 4.58
CA SER A 101 -3.19 17.27 5.25
C SER A 101 -2.74 15.85 4.88
N GLY A 102 -3.49 15.14 4.04
CA GLY A 102 -3.20 13.76 3.64
C GLY A 102 -3.70 12.72 4.63
N ARG A 103 -4.54 13.07 5.61
CA ARG A 103 -5.07 12.10 6.57
C ARG A 103 -6.28 11.39 6.01
N PHE A 104 -6.30 10.07 6.14
CA PHE A 104 -7.44 9.22 5.83
C PHE A 104 -7.78 8.34 7.03
N ILE A 105 -9.00 7.81 7.04
CA ILE A 105 -9.44 6.78 7.99
C ILE A 105 -9.00 5.42 7.45
N LEU A 106 -8.20 4.70 8.21
CA LEU A 106 -7.82 3.33 7.88
C LEU A 106 -9.02 2.41 8.13
N PRO A 107 -9.56 1.71 7.12
CA PRO A 107 -10.73 0.87 7.34
C PRO A 107 -10.39 -0.30 8.27
N ALA A 108 -11.28 -0.58 9.23
CA ALA A 108 -10.98 -1.46 10.36
C ALA A 108 -10.56 -2.88 9.96
N PHE A 109 -11.13 -3.41 8.87
CA PHE A 109 -10.76 -4.73 8.36
C PHE A 109 -9.32 -4.77 7.85
N PHE A 110 -8.91 -3.78 7.06
CA PHE A 110 -7.53 -3.65 6.59
C PHE A 110 -6.56 -3.40 7.74
N ALA A 111 -6.98 -2.59 8.72
CA ALA A 111 -6.18 -2.34 9.91
C ALA A 111 -5.85 -3.63 10.67
N ARG A 112 -6.87 -4.47 10.87
CA ARG A 112 -6.73 -5.79 11.48
C ARG A 112 -5.86 -6.73 10.65
N LYS A 113 -5.98 -6.72 9.31
CA LYS A 113 -5.20 -7.59 8.42
C LYS A 113 -3.71 -7.26 8.41
N ALA A 114 -3.36 -5.98 8.48
CA ALA A 114 -1.98 -5.53 8.56
C ALA A 114 -1.43 -5.46 10.00
N GLN A 115 -2.25 -5.84 10.99
CA GLN A 115 -1.87 -5.95 12.39
C GLN A 115 -1.30 -4.65 12.96
N PHE A 116 -1.85 -3.50 12.60
CA PHE A 116 -1.36 -2.22 13.14
C PHE A 116 -1.63 -2.10 14.64
N ASP A 117 -0.66 -1.51 15.34
CA ASP A 117 -0.63 -1.31 16.80
C ASP A 117 -0.41 0.17 17.19
N GLY A 118 -0.72 1.09 16.27
CA GLY A 118 -0.58 2.53 16.49
C GLY A 118 0.51 3.18 15.63
N LEU A 119 1.30 2.40 14.90
CA LEU A 119 2.28 2.91 13.94
C LEU A 119 2.04 2.34 12.55
N ALA A 120 2.32 3.15 11.53
CA ALA A 120 2.28 2.78 10.13
C ALA A 120 3.59 3.22 9.45
N PHE A 121 4.36 2.25 9.00
CA PHE A 121 5.52 2.45 8.15
C PHE A 121 5.12 2.43 6.69
N PHE A 122 5.50 3.46 5.95
CA PHE A 122 5.22 3.63 4.53
C PHE A 122 6.50 3.41 3.74
N PHE A 123 6.42 2.67 2.64
CA PHE A 123 7.56 2.43 1.75
C PHE A 123 7.11 2.47 0.29
N GLY A 124 7.58 3.47 -0.46
CA GLY A 124 7.22 3.66 -1.86
C GLY A 124 8.19 2.92 -2.78
N TRP A 125 7.62 2.14 -3.71
CA TRP A 125 8.40 1.47 -4.75
C TRP A 125 7.65 1.55 -6.10
N ALA A 126 8.13 2.39 -7.01
CA ALA A 126 7.61 2.52 -8.37
C ALA A 126 6.07 2.72 -8.46
N ASP A 127 5.31 1.65 -8.72
CA ASP A 127 3.89 1.71 -9.08
C ASP A 127 2.95 1.99 -7.90
N TYR A 128 3.36 1.60 -6.69
CA TYR A 128 2.58 1.69 -5.46
C TYR A 128 3.49 1.87 -4.24
N PHE A 129 2.89 2.04 -3.06
CA PHE A 129 3.61 1.99 -1.80
C PHE A 129 2.98 0.97 -0.86
N GLU A 130 3.79 0.44 0.04
CA GLU A 130 3.35 -0.48 1.07
C GLU A 130 3.13 0.25 2.39
N ILE A 131 2.20 -0.25 3.20
CA ILE A 131 1.89 0.25 4.53
C ILE A 131 1.95 -0.92 5.51
N TRP A 132 2.88 -0.84 6.44
CA TRP A 132 3.24 -1.91 7.35
C TRP A 132 3.07 -1.50 8.81
N ASN A 133 2.69 -2.45 9.66
CA ASN A 133 3.17 -2.38 11.04
C ASN A 133 4.71 -2.56 10.99
N PRO A 134 5.51 -1.61 11.51
CA PRO A 134 6.97 -1.68 11.44
C PRO A 134 7.54 -2.92 12.16
N HIS A 135 6.97 -3.32 13.30
CA HIS A 135 7.41 -4.51 14.03
C HIS A 135 7.09 -5.80 13.26
N ILE A 136 5.95 -5.85 12.57
CA ILE A 136 5.59 -6.98 11.71
C ILE A 136 6.52 -7.06 10.50
N LEU A 137 6.86 -5.92 9.89
CA LEU A 137 7.82 -5.85 8.78
C LEU A 137 9.18 -6.46 9.17
N ILE A 138 9.75 -6.01 10.29
CA ILE A 138 11.04 -6.49 10.79
C ILE A 138 11.01 -8.00 11.02
N ALA A 139 9.93 -8.51 11.62
CA ALA A 139 9.76 -9.94 11.91
C ALA A 139 9.43 -10.79 10.66
N THR A 140 8.98 -10.21 9.54
CA THR A 140 8.53 -10.97 8.37
C THR A 140 9.73 -11.55 7.62
N PRO A 141 9.83 -12.88 7.44
CA PRO A 141 10.95 -13.50 6.73
C PRO A 141 10.88 -13.21 5.22
N GLY A 142 12.06 -13.06 4.60
CA GLY A 142 12.18 -12.89 3.14
C GLY A 142 11.88 -11.47 2.63
N ILE A 143 11.60 -10.51 3.52
CA ILE A 143 11.62 -9.09 3.16
C ILE A 143 13.06 -8.59 3.11
N ASP A 144 13.31 -7.68 2.17
CA ASP A 144 14.61 -7.07 1.93
C ASP A 144 15.24 -6.49 3.22
N PRO A 145 16.50 -6.81 3.55
CA PRO A 145 17.16 -6.33 4.76
C PRO A 145 17.25 -4.80 4.85
N GLU A 146 17.50 -4.08 3.75
CA GLU A 146 17.63 -2.62 3.77
C GLU A 146 16.27 -1.97 4.10
N MET A 147 15.18 -2.53 3.60
CA MET A 147 13.84 -2.07 3.97
C MET A 147 13.57 -2.21 5.48
N LYS A 148 14.04 -3.29 6.10
CA LYS A 148 13.93 -3.51 7.55
C LYS A 148 14.79 -2.54 8.34
N GLU A 149 16.03 -2.32 7.91
CA GLU A 149 16.96 -1.38 8.53
C GLU A 149 16.38 0.04 8.55
N VAL A 150 15.73 0.46 7.45
CA VAL A 150 15.02 1.76 7.42
C VAL A 150 13.90 1.82 8.45
N ALA A 151 13.12 0.75 8.63
CA ALA A 151 12.05 0.72 9.63
C ALA A 151 12.61 0.76 11.07
N GLU A 152 13.69 0.03 11.34
CA GLU A 152 14.42 0.03 12.61
C GLU A 152 14.96 1.44 12.91
N PHE A 153 15.66 2.05 11.97
CA PHE A 153 16.17 3.41 12.08
C PHE A 153 15.06 4.43 12.39
N LEU A 154 13.91 4.35 11.71
CA LEU A 154 12.78 5.25 11.97
C LEU A 154 12.11 5.00 13.33
N LEU A 155 12.10 3.75 13.83
CA LEU A 155 11.63 3.44 15.18
C LEU A 155 12.56 4.00 16.24
N GLU A 156 13.87 3.84 16.08
CA GLU A 156 14.90 4.37 16.99
C GLU A 156 14.85 5.90 17.06
N THR A 157 14.87 6.57 15.90
CA THR A 157 14.82 8.04 15.82
C THR A 157 13.51 8.63 16.33
N ARG A 158 12.42 7.84 16.33
CA ARG A 158 11.15 8.21 16.96
C ARG A 158 11.17 8.02 18.49
N GLY A 159 11.94 7.04 18.97
CA GLY A 159 12.12 6.69 20.39
C GLY A 159 13.08 7.61 21.14
N ASP A 160 13.81 8.49 20.46
CA ASP A 160 14.68 9.51 21.05
C ASP A 160 13.98 10.88 21.16
N ARG A 161 13.19 11.03 22.23
CA ARG A 161 13.23 12.16 23.20
C ARG A 161 12.33 11.87 24.40
#